data_AF-A0A1Y0DCD2-F1
#
_entry.id   AF-A0A1Y0DCD2-F1
#
_cell.length_a   1.000
_cell.length_b   1.000
_cell.length_c   1.000
_cell.angle_alpha   90.00
_cell.angle_beta   90.00
_cell.angle_gamma   90.00
#
_symmetry.space_group_name_H-M   'P 1'
#
loop_
_entity.id
_entity.type
_entity.pdbx_description
1 polymer ?
#
loop_
_entity_poly.entity_id
_entity_poly.type
_entity_poly.pdbx_seq_one_letter_code
_entity_poly.pdbx_strand_id
1 'polypeptide(L)'
;QYQYWNVVFESGVVVQQLCSVCVFVVTWWYMDAGVLSPQGLFGAALLTSLLGYVLFDAIDAGVGRQESGRTRWADLKSTLVFTAFTYGFSPVLKTLTESISTDTIYAMSAFMLLGHLIFFDYGANAAIVSSTLSLNMAIFASVCLASRLPRSLHAFVMVTFAMQIFALWPMLQKKLKARTPYCYVGVTALFALAALVGLASVSSVGAVLFASLLLSISCLCPYCLIRLQQLKDNIHGPW
;
A
#
# COMPACT_ATOMS: atom_id res chain seq x y z
N GLN A 1 8.38 -31.11 -2.07
CA GLN A 1 8.09 -30.75 -0.66
C GLN A 1 8.06 -29.24 -0.55
N TYR A 2 6.99 -28.64 -0.04
CA TYR A 2 6.95 -27.20 0.20
C TYR A 2 7.92 -26.84 1.32
N GLN A 3 8.91 -26.01 1.01
CA GLN A 3 9.81 -25.47 2.03
C GLN A 3 9.10 -24.33 2.74
N TYR A 4 9.00 -24.43 4.08
CA TYR A 4 8.35 -23.44 4.94
C TYR A 4 8.76 -21.99 4.59
N TRP A 5 10.06 -21.78 4.38
CA TRP A 5 10.64 -20.48 4.05
C TRP A 5 10.12 -19.87 2.74
N ASN A 6 9.75 -20.67 1.75
CA ASN A 6 9.19 -20.14 0.51
C ASN A 6 7.77 -19.59 0.74
N VAL A 7 6.98 -20.25 1.58
CA VAL A 7 5.62 -19.78 1.92
C VAL A 7 5.68 -18.53 2.79
N VAL A 8 6.66 -18.44 3.70
CA VAL A 8 6.94 -17.22 4.48
C VAL A 8 7.35 -16.08 3.54
N PHE A 9 8.24 -16.33 2.58
CA PHE A 9 8.65 -15.32 1.60
C PHE A 9 7.47 -14.80 0.77
N GLU A 10 6.57 -15.70 0.33
CA GLU A 10 5.37 -15.31 -0.40
C GLU A 10 4.38 -14.51 0.46
N SER A 11 4.24 -14.84 1.74
CA SER A 11 3.41 -14.08 2.68
C SER A 11 3.88 -12.62 2.88
N GLY A 12 5.13 -12.31 2.54
CA GLY A 12 5.69 -10.96 2.61
C GLY A 12 4.91 -9.93 1.79
N VAL A 13 4.25 -10.34 0.69
CA VAL A 13 3.42 -9.43 -0.13
C VAL A 13 2.17 -9.00 0.64
N VAL A 14 1.59 -9.90 1.45
CA VAL A 14 0.44 -9.61 2.30
C VAL A 14 0.84 -8.68 3.44
N VAL A 15 1.98 -8.96 4.08
CA VAL A 15 2.57 -8.10 5.12
C VAL A 15 2.78 -6.68 4.59
N GLN A 16 3.31 -6.54 3.37
CA GLN A 16 3.50 -5.24 2.73
C GLN A 16 2.21 -4.45 2.57
N GLN A 17 1.13 -5.08 2.06
CA GLN A 17 -0.15 -4.38 1.89
C GLN A 17 -0.78 -3.97 3.22
N LEU A 18 -0.70 -4.82 4.24
CA LEU A 18 -1.15 -4.46 5.58
C LEU A 18 -0.36 -3.28 6.16
N CYS A 19 0.96 -3.27 5.96
CA CYS A 19 1.81 -2.16 6.37
C CYS A 19 1.48 -0.88 5.60
N SER A 20 1.20 -0.96 4.30
CA SER A 20 0.77 0.18 3.48
C SER A 20 -0.51 0.82 4.01
N VAL A 21 -1.53 0.01 4.30
CA VAL A 21 -2.79 0.49 4.89
C VAL A 21 -2.54 1.11 6.26
N CYS A 22 -1.74 0.47 7.12
CA CYS A 22 -1.42 0.97 8.44
C CYS A 22 -0.69 2.33 8.38
N VAL A 23 0.37 2.43 7.57
CA VAL A 23 1.13 3.68 7.38
C VAL A 23 0.23 4.78 6.82
N PHE A 24 -0.66 4.46 5.89
CA PHE A 24 -1.62 5.43 5.36
C PHE A 24 -2.55 5.99 6.45
N VAL A 25 -3.15 5.12 7.26
CA VAL A 25 -4.06 5.53 8.35
C VAL A 25 -3.33 6.30 9.45
N VAL A 26 -2.13 5.86 9.84
CA VAL A 26 -1.28 6.57 10.81
C VAL A 26 -0.89 7.95 10.29
N THR A 27 -0.53 8.06 9.01
CA THR A 27 -0.18 9.35 8.39
C THR A 27 -1.38 10.29 8.39
N TRP A 28 -2.57 9.78 8.04
CA TRP A 28 -3.81 10.55 8.13
C TRP A 28 -4.05 11.07 9.56
N TRP A 29 -3.92 10.19 10.56
CA TRP A 29 -4.10 10.55 11.97
C TRP A 29 -3.12 11.64 12.42
N TYR A 30 -1.85 11.55 12.02
CA TYR A 30 -0.86 12.59 12.34
C TYR A 30 -1.18 13.94 11.72
N MET A 31 -1.79 13.96 10.54
CA MET A 31 -2.22 15.22 9.92
C MET A 31 -3.48 15.78 10.56
N ASP A 32 -4.39 14.92 11.01
CA ASP A 32 -5.61 15.31 11.73
C ASP A 32 -5.27 15.88 13.12
N ALA A 33 -4.37 15.21 13.84
CA ALA A 33 -3.84 15.67 15.13
C ALA A 33 -2.94 16.92 15.04
N GLY A 34 -2.64 17.41 13.83
CA GLY A 34 -1.81 18.60 13.60
C GLY A 34 -0.32 18.42 13.88
N VAL A 35 0.14 17.18 14.14
CA VAL A 35 1.55 16.85 14.40
C VAL A 35 2.38 16.89 13.11
N LEU A 36 1.79 16.46 11.99
CA LEU A 36 2.46 16.40 10.69
C LEU A 36 2.00 17.55 9.79
N SER A 37 2.95 18.38 9.37
CA SER A 37 2.65 19.46 8.42
C SER A 37 2.42 18.91 7.00
N PRO A 38 1.41 19.40 6.25
CA PRO A 38 1.16 18.96 4.86
C PRO A 38 2.35 19.22 3.94
N GLN A 39 3.06 20.33 4.15
CA GLN A 39 4.24 20.70 3.36
C GLN A 39 5.40 19.73 3.62
N GLY A 40 5.61 19.33 4.89
CA GLY A 40 6.62 18.34 5.24
C GLY A 40 6.32 16.98 4.63
N LEU A 41 5.06 16.52 4.71
CA LEU A 41 4.64 15.26 4.07
C LEU A 41 4.79 15.33 2.55
N PHE A 42 4.39 16.44 1.92
CA PHE A 42 4.55 16.62 0.47
C PHE A 42 6.02 16.62 0.04
N GLY A 43 6.89 17.31 0.78
CA GLY A 43 8.33 17.30 0.54
C GLY A 43 8.93 15.90 0.68
N ALA A 44 8.56 15.17 1.74
CA ALA A 44 8.97 13.79 1.93
C ALA A 44 8.44 12.86 0.82
N ALA A 45 7.19 13.04 0.38
CA ALA A 45 6.56 12.30 -0.71
C ALA A 45 7.28 12.54 -2.05
N LEU A 46 7.65 13.78 -2.35
CA LEU A 46 8.44 14.12 -3.53
C LEU A 46 9.83 13.48 -3.49
N LEU A 47 10.55 13.61 -2.37
CA LEU A 47 11.88 13.01 -2.20
C LEU A 47 11.83 11.49 -2.36
N THR A 48 10.88 10.84 -1.69
CA THR A 48 10.71 9.38 -1.76
C THR A 48 10.24 8.92 -3.14
N SER A 49 9.44 9.72 -3.86
CA SER A 49 9.05 9.43 -5.25
C SER A 49 10.24 9.55 -6.21
N LEU A 50 11.10 10.56 -6.04
CA LEU A 50 12.32 10.71 -6.84
C LEU A 50 13.29 9.56 -6.59
N LEU A 51 13.55 9.23 -5.32
CA LEU A 51 14.38 8.09 -4.94
C LEU A 51 13.78 6.77 -5.46
N GLY A 52 12.48 6.60 -5.33
CA GLY A 52 11.75 5.44 -5.85
C GLY A 52 11.84 5.31 -7.36
N TYR A 53 11.76 6.42 -8.11
CA TYR A 53 11.91 6.42 -9.57
C TYR A 53 13.32 6.02 -10.00
N VAL A 54 14.36 6.57 -9.35
CA VAL A 54 15.76 6.21 -9.61
C VAL A 54 16.00 4.73 -9.28
N LEU A 55 15.50 4.27 -8.13
CA LEU A 55 15.64 2.87 -7.72
C LEU A 55 14.90 1.93 -8.67
N PHE A 56 13.69 2.28 -9.11
CA PHE A 56 12.93 1.52 -10.08
C PHE A 56 13.69 1.38 -11.41
N ASP A 57 14.26 2.49 -11.91
CA ASP A 57 15.05 2.50 -13.15
C ASP A 57 16.33 1.67 -13.02
N ALA A 58 17.00 1.75 -11.86
CA ALA A 58 18.22 1.01 -11.57
C ALA A 58 17.96 -0.50 -11.46
N ILE A 59 16.89 -0.92 -10.78
CA ILE A 59 16.50 -2.34 -10.65
C ILE A 59 16.12 -2.92 -12.01
N ASP A 60 15.47 -2.12 -12.84
CA ASP A 60 15.00 -2.56 -14.16
C ASP A 60 16.06 -2.46 -15.25
N ALA A 61 17.23 -1.86 -14.95
CA ALA A 61 18.32 -1.59 -15.89
C ALA A 61 17.85 -0.94 -17.21
N GLY A 62 16.75 -0.17 -17.17
CA GLY A 62 16.14 0.46 -18.34
C GLY A 62 15.34 -0.47 -19.27
N VAL A 63 15.21 -1.76 -18.98
CA VAL A 63 14.51 -2.73 -19.85
C VAL A 63 13.05 -2.36 -20.06
N GLY A 64 12.29 -2.08 -19.00
CA GLY A 64 10.89 -1.69 -19.12
C GLY A 64 10.69 -0.33 -19.79
N ARG A 65 11.70 0.55 -19.75
CA ARG A 65 11.65 1.81 -20.50
C ARG A 65 11.86 1.59 -22.00
N GLN A 66 12.75 0.66 -22.36
CA GLN A 66 12.96 0.26 -23.75
C GLN A 66 11.70 -0.40 -24.34
N GLU A 67 11.03 -1.26 -23.58
CA GLU A 67 9.76 -1.89 -23.99
C GLU A 67 8.60 -0.89 -24.11
N SER A 68 8.48 0.05 -23.17
CA SER A 68 7.42 1.05 -23.18
C SER A 68 7.63 2.18 -24.19
N GLY A 69 8.87 2.40 -24.67
CA GLY A 69 9.22 3.53 -25.53
C GLY A 69 9.02 4.92 -24.90
N ARG A 70 8.72 5.00 -23.59
CA ARG A 70 8.43 6.27 -22.90
C ARG A 70 9.73 6.98 -22.51
N THR A 71 9.77 8.29 -22.74
CA THR A 71 10.89 9.14 -22.32
C THR A 71 10.72 9.61 -20.87
N ARG A 72 11.83 9.93 -20.20
CA ARG A 72 11.81 10.54 -18.85
C ARG A 72 11.00 11.85 -18.81
N TRP A 73 10.99 12.59 -19.93
CA TRP A 73 10.18 13.79 -20.08
C TRP A 73 8.68 13.50 -20.10
N ALA A 74 8.25 12.42 -20.74
CA ALA A 74 6.86 12.00 -20.74
C ALA A 74 6.38 11.61 -19.34
N ASP A 75 7.24 10.93 -18.56
CA ASP A 75 6.96 10.59 -17.17
C ASP A 75 6.85 11.86 -16.31
N LEU A 76 7.82 12.78 -16.40
CA LEU A 76 7.78 14.05 -15.69
C LEU A 76 6.53 14.86 -16.06
N LYS A 77 6.18 14.93 -17.34
CA LYS A 77 4.95 15.59 -17.82
C LYS A 77 3.72 14.94 -17.20
N SER A 78 3.64 13.61 -17.18
CA SER A 78 2.53 12.87 -16.57
C SER A 78 2.42 13.14 -15.07
N THR A 79 3.55 13.17 -14.35
CA THR A 79 3.59 13.50 -12.92
C THR A 79 3.14 14.94 -12.69
N LEU A 80 3.65 15.91 -13.44
CA LEU A 80 3.25 17.32 -13.32
C LEU A 80 1.76 17.52 -13.60
N VAL A 81 1.24 16.88 -14.65
CA VAL A 81 -0.18 16.89 -14.97
C VAL A 81 -0.98 16.31 -13.80
N PHE A 82 -0.62 15.12 -13.32
CA PHE A 82 -1.27 14.52 -12.15
C PHE A 82 -1.27 15.45 -10.94
N THR A 83 -0.11 15.99 -10.55
CA THR A 83 0.03 16.91 -9.41
C THR A 83 -0.82 18.17 -9.59
N ALA A 84 -0.79 18.80 -10.77
CA ALA A 84 -1.57 20.00 -11.05
C ALA A 84 -3.08 19.73 -10.98
N PHE A 85 -3.54 18.61 -11.56
CA PHE A 85 -4.94 18.20 -11.51
C PHE A 85 -5.38 17.90 -10.08
N THR A 86 -4.64 17.07 -9.32
CA THR A 86 -4.99 16.76 -7.94
C THR A 86 -5.02 18.03 -7.07
N TYR A 87 -4.11 18.97 -7.30
CA TYR A 87 -4.10 20.25 -6.59
C TYR A 87 -5.32 21.10 -6.94
N GLY A 88 -5.63 21.26 -8.24
CA GLY A 88 -6.79 22.03 -8.70
C GLY A 88 -8.13 21.45 -8.23
N PHE A 89 -8.26 20.12 -8.20
CA PHE A 89 -9.47 19.43 -7.73
C PHE A 89 -9.52 19.21 -6.22
N SER A 90 -8.45 19.54 -5.49
CA SER A 90 -8.37 19.32 -4.05
C SER A 90 -9.52 19.95 -3.24
N PRO A 91 -9.96 21.21 -3.52
CA PRO A 91 -11.13 21.78 -2.84
C PRO A 91 -12.39 20.95 -3.08
N VAL A 92 -12.60 20.46 -4.31
CA VAL A 92 -13.74 19.62 -4.67
C VAL A 92 -13.68 18.28 -3.94
N LEU A 93 -12.50 17.64 -3.89
CA LEU A 93 -12.31 16.37 -3.17
C LEU A 93 -12.59 16.53 -1.66
N LYS A 94 -12.23 17.68 -1.09
CA LYS A 94 -12.53 17.99 0.31
C LYS A 94 -14.04 18.14 0.53
N THR A 95 -14.74 18.92 -0.30
CA THR A 95 -16.16 19.23 -0.09
C THR A 95 -17.10 18.08 -0.46
N LEU A 96 -16.66 17.12 -1.29
CA LEU A 96 -17.49 16.04 -1.85
C LEU A 96 -18.18 15.19 -0.79
N THR A 97 -17.50 14.95 0.32
CA THR A 97 -18.02 14.14 1.43
C THR A 97 -18.13 14.92 2.72
N GLU A 98 -18.09 16.25 2.66
CA GLU A 98 -18.13 17.14 3.83
C GLU A 98 -19.48 17.05 4.58
N SER A 99 -20.59 16.93 3.84
CA SER A 99 -21.96 16.82 4.36
C SER A 99 -22.30 15.48 5.00
N ILE A 100 -21.46 14.46 4.80
CA ILE A 100 -21.65 13.12 5.36
C ILE A 100 -21.07 13.10 6.79
N SER A 101 -21.73 12.37 7.70
CA SER A 101 -21.27 12.26 9.09
C SER A 101 -19.89 11.61 9.21
N THR A 102 -19.11 12.05 10.20
CA THR A 102 -17.74 11.56 10.44
C THR A 102 -17.70 10.05 10.68
N ASP A 103 -18.66 9.53 11.44
CA ASP A 103 -18.71 8.11 11.80
C ASP A 103 -18.96 7.24 10.57
N THR A 104 -19.86 7.67 9.68
CA THR A 104 -20.09 6.98 8.41
C THR A 104 -18.88 7.06 7.48
N ILE A 105 -18.12 8.16 7.51
CA ILE A 105 -16.89 8.30 6.73
C ILE A 105 -15.81 7.33 7.21
N TYR A 106 -15.62 7.20 8.52
CA TYR A 106 -14.68 6.22 9.07
C TYR A 106 -15.11 4.79 8.75
N ALA A 107 -16.39 4.46 8.89
CA ALA A 107 -16.91 3.14 8.54
C ALA A 107 -16.71 2.82 7.05
N MET A 108 -17.11 3.72 6.15
CA MET A 108 -16.94 3.52 4.70
C MET A 108 -15.47 3.40 4.31
N SER A 109 -14.60 4.22 4.89
CA SER A 109 -13.15 4.16 4.62
C SER A 109 -12.56 2.84 5.10
N ALA A 110 -12.98 2.33 6.26
CA ALA A 110 -12.54 1.03 6.77
C ALA A 110 -12.99 -0.12 5.84
N PHE A 111 -14.25 -0.12 5.40
CA PHE A 111 -14.74 -1.13 4.44
C PHE A 111 -14.01 -1.06 3.10
N MET A 112 -13.66 0.14 2.64
CA MET A 112 -12.97 0.33 1.37
C MET A 112 -11.49 -0.05 1.45
N LEU A 113 -10.82 0.20 2.58
CA LEU A 113 -9.47 -0.32 2.83
C LEU A 113 -9.46 -1.84 2.99
N LEU A 114 -10.48 -2.43 3.64
CA LEU A 114 -10.67 -3.88 3.66
C LEU A 114 -10.89 -4.45 2.26
N GLY A 115 -11.76 -3.82 1.47
CA GLY A 115 -11.98 -4.18 0.08
C GLY A 115 -10.70 -4.11 -0.75
N HIS A 116 -9.91 -3.04 -0.59
CA HIS A 116 -8.59 -2.91 -1.19
C HIS A 116 -7.72 -4.12 -0.88
N LEU A 117 -7.63 -4.52 0.40
CA LEU A 117 -6.86 -5.69 0.83
C LEU A 117 -7.39 -7.01 0.26
N ILE A 118 -8.71 -7.18 0.12
CA ILE A 118 -9.33 -8.41 -0.41
C ILE A 118 -9.10 -8.55 -1.92
N PHE A 119 -9.29 -7.46 -2.66
CA PHE A 119 -9.26 -7.47 -4.13
C PHE A 119 -7.86 -7.22 -4.72
N PHE A 120 -6.86 -6.96 -3.87
CA PHE A 120 -5.49 -6.74 -4.29
C PHE A 120 -4.91 -8.00 -4.95
N ASP A 121 -4.15 -7.80 -6.04
CA ASP A 121 -3.46 -8.88 -6.73
C ASP A 121 -2.13 -9.22 -6.03
N TYR A 122 -2.19 -10.24 -5.17
CA TYR A 122 -1.05 -10.83 -4.47
C TYR A 122 -0.22 -11.81 -5.33
N GLY A 123 -0.54 -11.99 -6.63
CA GLY A 123 0.10 -12.98 -7.50
C GLY A 123 -0.62 -14.34 -7.53
N ALA A 124 -1.87 -14.40 -7.05
CA ALA A 124 -2.72 -15.57 -7.19
C ALA A 124 -3.58 -15.45 -8.45
N ASN A 125 -3.62 -16.50 -9.28
CA ASN A 125 -4.52 -16.61 -10.44
C ASN A 125 -5.98 -16.86 -9.97
N ALA A 126 -6.52 -15.98 -9.13
CA ALA A 126 -7.88 -16.06 -8.62
C ALA A 126 -8.79 -15.14 -9.44
N ALA A 127 -9.95 -15.64 -9.88
CA ALA A 127 -10.89 -14.87 -10.71
C ALA A 127 -11.49 -13.62 -10.00
N ILE A 128 -11.27 -13.51 -8.69
CA ILE A 128 -11.85 -12.47 -7.83
C ILE A 128 -10.93 -11.24 -7.74
N VAL A 129 -9.63 -11.33 -8.06
CA VAL A 129 -8.69 -10.20 -7.89
C VAL A 129 -8.71 -9.24 -9.08
N SER A 130 -8.76 -7.94 -8.79
CA SER A 130 -8.70 -6.90 -9.82
C SER A 130 -7.90 -5.71 -9.31
N SER A 131 -6.72 -5.50 -9.91
CA SER A 131 -5.81 -4.40 -9.53
C SER A 131 -6.49 -3.04 -9.64
N THR A 132 -7.35 -2.84 -10.63
CA THR A 132 -8.07 -1.57 -10.83
C THR A 132 -9.14 -1.36 -9.74
N LEU A 133 -9.89 -2.41 -9.41
CA LEU A 133 -10.93 -2.32 -8.37
C LEU A 133 -10.30 -2.06 -7.01
N SER A 134 -9.25 -2.81 -6.66
CA SER A 134 -8.50 -2.61 -5.42
C SER A 134 -7.94 -1.19 -5.29
N LEU A 135 -7.33 -0.65 -6.36
CA LEU A 135 -6.82 0.73 -6.36
C LEU A 135 -7.95 1.75 -6.20
N ASN A 136 -9.06 1.59 -6.92
CA ASN A 136 -10.21 2.49 -6.81
C ASN A 136 -10.77 2.54 -5.38
N MET A 137 -10.83 1.39 -4.69
CA MET A 137 -11.28 1.33 -3.29
C MET A 137 -10.32 2.08 -2.35
N ALA A 138 -9.01 1.91 -2.52
CA ALA A 138 -8.02 2.64 -1.72
C ALA A 138 -8.09 4.16 -1.94
N ILE A 139 -8.26 4.61 -3.19
CA ILE A 139 -8.38 6.04 -3.50
C ILE A 139 -9.69 6.60 -2.99
N PHE A 140 -10.80 5.86 -3.08
CA PHE A 140 -12.07 6.28 -2.49
C PHE A 140 -11.95 6.43 -0.97
N ALA A 141 -11.35 5.46 -0.27
CA ALA A 141 -11.05 5.57 1.16
C ALA A 141 -10.20 6.80 1.48
N SER A 142 -9.18 7.08 0.66
CA SER A 142 -8.34 8.26 0.82
C SER A 142 -9.11 9.56 0.66
N VAL A 143 -10.04 9.66 -0.30
CA VAL A 143 -10.86 10.87 -0.50
C VAL A 143 -11.82 11.06 0.67
N CYS A 144 -12.46 9.98 1.15
CA CYS A 144 -13.32 10.01 2.33
C CYS A 144 -12.57 10.51 3.57
N LEU A 145 -11.38 9.99 3.85
CA LEU A 145 -10.56 10.45 4.98
C LEU A 145 -10.04 11.87 4.77
N ALA A 146 -9.64 12.22 3.54
CA ALA A 146 -9.13 13.54 3.20
C ALA A 146 -10.15 14.67 3.44
N SER A 147 -11.45 14.42 3.29
CA SER A 147 -12.49 15.44 3.51
C SER A 147 -12.59 15.93 4.96
N ARG A 148 -12.13 15.11 5.91
CA ARG A 148 -12.13 15.44 7.34
C ARG A 148 -10.99 16.37 7.74
N LEU A 149 -10.00 16.55 6.86
CA LEU A 149 -8.83 17.36 7.15
C LEU A 149 -9.10 18.86 6.93
N PRO A 150 -8.43 19.74 7.70
CA PRO A 150 -8.86 21.13 7.86
C PRO A 150 -8.72 22.01 6.61
N ARG A 151 -7.72 21.77 5.74
CA ARG A 151 -7.51 22.59 4.53
C ARG A 151 -7.44 21.71 3.28
N SER A 152 -7.78 22.29 2.12
CA SER A 152 -7.63 21.62 0.81
C SER A 152 -6.21 21.08 0.62
N LEU A 153 -5.17 21.83 1.01
CA LEU A 153 -3.79 21.34 0.97
C LEU A 153 -3.59 19.98 1.66
N HIS A 154 -4.28 19.71 2.77
CA HIS A 154 -4.19 18.40 3.42
C HIS A 154 -4.81 17.31 2.54
N ALA A 155 -5.97 17.57 1.93
CA ALA A 155 -6.62 16.64 1.02
C ALA A 155 -5.79 16.35 -0.24
N PHE A 156 -5.18 17.38 -0.83
CA PHE A 156 -4.23 17.22 -1.92
C PHE A 156 -3.09 16.28 -1.54
N VAL A 157 -2.40 16.57 -0.44
CA VAL A 157 -1.23 15.79 -0.02
C VAL A 157 -1.63 14.36 0.33
N MET A 158 -2.76 14.14 1.03
CA MET A 158 -3.24 12.79 1.34
C MET A 158 -3.50 11.96 0.09
N VAL A 159 -4.18 12.52 -0.92
CA VAL A 159 -4.50 11.78 -2.15
C VAL A 159 -3.22 11.48 -2.95
N THR A 160 -2.27 12.42 -2.99
CA THR A 160 -0.96 12.16 -3.62
C THR A 160 -0.18 11.06 -2.89
N PHE A 161 -0.21 11.08 -1.55
CA PHE A 161 0.44 10.06 -0.72
C PHE A 161 -0.25 8.69 -0.86
N ALA A 162 -1.59 8.66 -0.98
CA ALA A 162 -2.34 7.44 -1.24
C ALA A 162 -1.92 6.80 -2.57
N MET A 163 -1.79 7.58 -3.65
CA MET A 163 -1.26 7.07 -4.91
C MET A 163 0.17 6.53 -4.77
N GLN A 164 1.00 7.19 -3.97
CA GLN A 164 2.36 6.74 -3.72
C GLN A 164 2.41 5.39 -2.99
N ILE A 165 1.63 5.24 -1.91
CA ILE A 165 1.61 4.04 -1.05
C ILE A 165 0.84 2.87 -1.68
N PHE A 166 -0.28 3.13 -2.38
CA PHE A 166 -1.15 2.06 -2.90
C PHE A 166 -0.91 1.73 -4.38
N ALA A 167 -0.28 2.60 -5.16
CA ALA A 167 0.02 2.34 -6.57
C ALA A 167 1.53 2.22 -6.83
N LEU A 168 2.32 3.25 -6.52
CA LEU A 168 3.75 3.28 -6.87
C LEU A 168 4.56 2.28 -6.05
N TRP A 169 4.33 2.23 -4.74
CA TRP A 169 5.06 1.36 -3.82
C TRP A 169 4.89 -0.14 -4.13
N PRO A 170 3.68 -0.69 -4.38
CA PRO A 170 3.53 -2.09 -4.76
C PRO A 170 4.17 -2.43 -6.10
N MET A 171 4.16 -1.51 -7.08
CA MET A 171 4.85 -1.72 -8.37
C MET A 171 6.37 -1.85 -8.18
N LEU A 172 6.97 -0.98 -7.36
CA LEU A 172 8.39 -1.06 -7.01
C LEU A 172 8.72 -2.38 -6.32
N GLN A 173 7.86 -2.84 -5.41
CA GLN A 173 8.05 -4.09 -4.70
C GLN A 173 7.97 -5.33 -5.57
N LYS A 174 7.02 -5.38 -6.52
CA LYS A 174 6.94 -6.48 -7.47
C LYS A 174 8.27 -6.63 -8.23
N LYS A 175 8.88 -5.52 -8.67
CA LYS A 175 10.20 -5.54 -9.32
C LYS A 175 11.34 -5.91 -8.37
N LEU A 176 11.36 -5.33 -7.17
CA LEU A 176 12.39 -5.60 -6.15
C LEU A 176 12.39 -7.08 -5.75
N LYS A 177 11.20 -7.67 -5.55
CA LYS A 177 11.02 -9.09 -5.23
C LYS A 177 11.52 -9.99 -6.36
N ALA A 178 11.25 -9.63 -7.63
CA ALA A 178 11.64 -10.43 -8.80
C ALA A 178 13.15 -10.40 -9.08
N ARG A 179 13.82 -9.26 -8.89
CA ARG A 179 15.25 -9.08 -9.22
C ARG A 179 16.19 -9.33 -8.05
N THR A 180 15.82 -8.89 -6.83
CA THR A 180 16.70 -8.88 -5.65
C THR A 180 15.94 -9.34 -4.40
N PRO A 181 15.74 -10.65 -4.18
CA PRO A 181 14.89 -11.17 -3.11
C PRO A 181 15.41 -10.84 -1.70
N TYR A 182 16.74 -10.79 -1.50
CA TYR A 182 17.33 -10.44 -0.21
C TYR A 182 17.03 -8.99 0.20
N CYS A 183 17.19 -8.06 -0.74
CA CYS A 183 16.85 -6.64 -0.52
C CYS A 183 15.36 -6.48 -0.25
N TYR A 184 14.50 -7.23 -0.94
CA TYR A 184 13.06 -7.22 -0.70
C TYR A 184 12.70 -7.61 0.73
N VAL A 185 13.32 -8.65 1.30
CA VAL A 185 13.09 -9.04 2.71
C VAL A 185 13.51 -7.92 3.66
N GLY A 186 14.70 -7.34 3.46
CA GLY A 186 15.18 -6.23 4.28
C GLY A 186 14.27 -5.00 4.24
N VAL A 187 13.83 -4.59 3.04
CA VAL A 187 12.87 -3.48 2.85
C VAL A 187 11.53 -3.80 3.50
N THR A 188 11.06 -5.06 3.42
CA THR A 188 9.81 -5.48 4.05
C THR A 188 9.87 -5.46 5.56
N ALA A 189 10.96 -5.95 6.15
CA ALA A 189 11.18 -5.87 7.58
C ALA A 189 11.26 -4.42 8.06
N LEU A 190 12.01 -3.56 7.36
CA LEU A 190 12.12 -2.15 7.70
C LEU A 190 10.78 -1.42 7.61
N PHE A 191 10.00 -1.68 6.56
CA PHE A 191 8.69 -1.06 6.38
C PHE A 191 7.68 -1.54 7.43
N ALA A 192 7.71 -2.83 7.79
CA ALA A 192 6.88 -3.37 8.88
C ALA A 192 7.25 -2.76 10.23
N LEU A 193 8.55 -2.59 10.52
CA LEU A 193 9.02 -1.91 11.72
C LEU A 193 8.56 -0.45 11.76
N ALA A 194 8.67 0.27 10.64
CA ALA A 194 8.20 1.65 10.54
C ALA A 194 6.69 1.77 10.78
N ALA A 195 5.89 0.86 10.20
CA ALA A 195 4.44 0.78 10.43
C ALA A 195 4.11 0.49 11.90
N LEU A 196 4.83 -0.45 12.53
CA LEU A 196 4.65 -0.79 13.95
C LEU A 196 4.99 0.37 14.88
N VAL A 197 6.14 1.02 14.66
CA VAL A 197 6.55 2.20 15.45
C VAL A 197 5.56 3.34 15.27
N GLY A 198 5.11 3.58 14.03
CA GLY A 198 4.12 4.60 13.72
C GLY A 198 2.75 4.30 14.34
N LEU A 199 2.34 3.03 14.46
CA LEU A 199 1.11 2.67 15.13
C LEU A 199 1.24 2.71 16.66
N ALA A 200 2.42 2.35 17.19
CA ALA A 200 2.69 2.33 18.63
C ALA A 200 2.67 3.71 19.28
N SER A 201 3.05 4.75 18.54
CA SER A 201 2.94 6.14 18.98
C SER A 201 1.48 6.64 19.03
N VAL A 202 0.56 6.04 18.27
CA VAL A 202 -0.88 6.37 18.30
C VAL A 202 -1.60 5.55 19.37
N SER A 203 -1.38 4.23 19.37
CA SER A 203 -2.00 3.31 20.31
C SER A 203 -1.12 2.07 20.54
N SER A 204 -0.69 1.88 21.78
CA SER A 204 0.07 0.68 22.16
C SER A 204 -0.74 -0.60 21.96
N VAL A 205 -2.05 -0.58 22.23
CA VAL A 205 -2.94 -1.72 22.01
C VAL A 205 -3.05 -2.03 20.52
N GLY A 206 -3.24 -1.01 19.68
CA GLY A 206 -3.26 -1.15 18.23
C GLY A 206 -1.98 -1.77 17.69
N ALA A 207 -0.82 -1.34 18.20
CA ALA A 207 0.48 -1.88 17.79
C ALA A 207 0.67 -3.34 18.19
N VAL A 208 0.27 -3.74 19.40
CA VAL A 208 0.34 -5.15 19.84
C VAL A 208 -0.57 -6.02 18.97
N LEU A 209 -1.80 -5.58 18.69
CA LEU A 209 -2.72 -6.29 17.80
C LEU A 209 -2.15 -6.41 16.38
N PHE A 210 -1.61 -5.32 15.83
CA PHE A 210 -1.01 -5.32 14.49
C PHE A 210 0.24 -6.20 14.42
N ALA A 211 1.12 -6.16 15.43
CA ALA A 211 2.27 -7.06 15.52
C ALA A 211 1.84 -8.53 15.56
N SER A 212 0.81 -8.84 16.35
CA SER A 212 0.27 -10.19 16.45
C SER A 212 -0.31 -10.66 15.12
N LEU A 213 -0.98 -9.77 14.38
CA LEU A 213 -1.52 -10.03 13.04
C LEU A 213 -0.39 -10.31 12.04
N LEU A 214 0.64 -9.46 12.00
CA LEU A 214 1.79 -9.64 11.10
C LEU A 214 2.53 -10.95 11.37
N LEU A 215 2.75 -11.28 12.65
CA LEU A 215 3.36 -12.55 13.06
C LEU A 215 2.48 -13.75 12.67
N SER A 216 1.16 -13.62 12.85
CA SER A 216 0.20 -14.65 12.48
C SER A 216 0.23 -14.92 10.98
N ILE A 217 0.25 -13.88 10.15
CA ILE A 217 0.29 -14.02 8.69
C ILE A 217 1.65 -14.53 8.22
N SER A 218 2.74 -14.05 8.81
CA SER A 218 4.10 -14.41 8.38
C SER A 218 4.52 -15.81 8.81
N CYS A 219 4.05 -16.29 9.96
CA CYS A 219 4.55 -17.53 10.55
C CYS A 219 3.46 -18.58 10.79
N LEU A 220 2.33 -18.19 11.41
CA LEU A 220 1.26 -19.14 11.77
C LEU A 220 0.49 -19.61 10.54
N CYS A 221 0.17 -18.71 9.61
CA CYS A 221 -0.57 -19.06 8.40
C CYS A 221 0.24 -20.04 7.51
N PRO A 222 1.52 -19.79 7.19
CA PRO A 222 2.36 -20.78 6.51
C PRO A 222 2.44 -22.13 7.23
N TYR A 223 2.57 -22.11 8.55
CA TYR A 223 2.61 -23.33 9.37
C TYR A 223 1.30 -24.14 9.27
N CYS A 224 0.16 -23.48 9.46
CA CYS A 224 -1.17 -24.08 9.34
C CYS A 224 -1.43 -24.60 7.93
N LEU A 225 -1.07 -23.84 6.89
CA LEU A 225 -1.23 -24.25 5.49
C LEU A 225 -0.42 -25.51 5.17
N ILE A 226 0.82 -25.61 5.64
CA ILE A 226 1.66 -26.80 5.41
C ILE A 226 1.10 -28.02 6.15
N ARG A 227 0.63 -27.85 7.39
CA ARG A 227 -0.04 -28.92 8.16
C ARG A 227 -1.31 -29.40 7.46
N LEU A 228 -2.15 -28.49 6.96
CA LEU A 228 -3.37 -28.84 6.25
C LEU A 228 -3.10 -29.46 4.88
N GLN A 229 -2.02 -29.05 4.19
CA GLN A 229 -1.59 -29.70 2.96
C GLN A 229 -1.17 -31.16 3.18
N GLN A 230 -0.60 -31.51 4.33
CA GLN A 230 -0.26 -32.89 4.65
C GLN A 230 -1.49 -33.78 4.85
N LEU A 231 -2.63 -33.19 5.21
CA LEU A 231 -3.92 -33.87 5.40
C LEU A 231 -4.74 -33.95 4.11
N LYS A 232 -4.26 -33.34 3.01
CA LYS A 232 -4.96 -33.39 1.74
C LYS A 232 -4.65 -34.72 1.06
N ASP A 233 -5.61 -35.63 1.08
CA ASP A 233 -5.56 -36.83 0.27
C ASP A 233 -5.60 -36.43 -1.21
N ASN A 234 -4.48 -36.64 -1.92
CA ASN A 234 -4.47 -36.56 -3.36
C ASN A 234 -5.14 -37.83 -3.91
N ILE A 235 -6.41 -37.70 -4.30
CA ILE A 235 -7.07 -38.72 -5.11
C ILE A 235 -6.35 -38.75 -6.46
N HIS A 236 -5.49 -39.75 -6.65
CA HIS A 236 -4.90 -40.01 -7.95
C HIS A 236 -5.98 -40.71 -8.77
N GLY A 237 -6.60 -39.99 -9.70
CA GLY A 237 -7.45 -40.61 -10.71
C GLY A 237 -6.61 -41.54 -11.60
N PRO A 238 -7.22 -42.52 -12.29
CA PRO A 238 -6.54 -43.35 -13.28
C PRO A 238 -6.20 -42.61 -14.60
N TRP A 239 -6.25 -41.27 -14.61
CA TRP A 239 -5.88 -40.39 -15.71
C TRP A 239 -4.84 -39.37 -15.25
#